data_AF-X0VUP1-F1
#
_entry.id   AF-X0VUP1-F1
#
_cell.length_a   1.000
_cell.length_b   1.000
_cell.length_c   1.000
_cell.angle_alpha   90.00
_cell.angle_beta   90.00
_cell.angle_gamma   90.00
#
_symmetry.space_group_name_H-M   'P 1'
#
loop_
_entity.id
_entity.type
_entity.pdbx_description
1 polymer ?
#
loop_
_entity_poly.entity_id
_entity_poly.type
_entity_poly.pdbx_seq_one_letter_code
_entity_poly.pdbx_strand_id
1 'polypeptide(L)' 'MLCIAAWLWLPIADTTASAEDGFESIFDGKTLDGWDGNPKFWRVEDGAITGQTTEENPTDGNTFIIWRHGETTDFELKL' A
#
# COMPACT_ATOMS: atom_id res chain seq x y z
N MET A 1 13.61 14.31 -45.42
CA MET A 1 12.25 13.75 -45.35
C MET A 1 11.97 13.46 -43.87
N LEU A 2 10.83 13.94 -43.37
CA LEU A 2 10.51 14.16 -41.96
C LEU A 2 10.26 12.90 -41.09
N CYS A 3 10.36 13.14 -39.77
CA CYS A 3 9.67 12.48 -38.65
C CYS A 3 10.10 11.06 -38.28
N ILE A 4 10.53 10.84 -37.03
CA ILE A 4 9.64 10.31 -35.97
C ILE A 4 10.12 10.83 -34.60
N ALA A 5 9.21 11.47 -33.86
CA ALA A 5 9.36 11.72 -32.43
C ALA A 5 9.21 10.40 -31.68
N ALA A 6 10.24 9.97 -30.95
CA ALA A 6 10.14 8.84 -30.03
C ALA A 6 10.34 9.35 -28.60
N TRP A 7 9.41 10.21 -28.17
CA TRP A 7 9.15 10.39 -26.75
C TRP A 7 8.24 9.22 -26.32
N LEU A 8 8.83 8.03 -26.28
CA LEU A 8 8.23 6.88 -25.63
C LEU A 8 8.90 6.80 -24.26
N TRP A 9 8.31 7.52 -23.30
CA TRP A 9 8.49 7.17 -21.90
C TRP A 9 7.99 5.73 -21.77
N LEU A 10 8.92 4.81 -21.51
CA LEU A 10 8.65 3.41 -21.22
C LEU A 10 7.71 3.30 -20.00
N PRO A 11 6.70 2.41 -20.02
CA PRO A 11 5.85 2.23 -18.86
C PRO A 11 6.74 1.79 -17.69
N ILE A 12 6.65 2.51 -16.57
CA ILE A 12 7.22 2.05 -15.30
C ILE A 12 6.34 0.88 -14.87
N ALA A 13 6.69 -0.33 -15.31
CA ALA A 13 6.16 -1.54 -14.74
C ALA A 13 6.91 -1.79 -13.44
N ASP A 14 6.46 -1.15 -12.35
CA ASP A 14 6.88 -1.53 -11.01
C ASP A 14 5.74 -2.33 -10.37
N THR A 15 5.73 -3.62 -10.68
CA THR A 15 4.93 -4.62 -9.96
C THR A 15 5.72 -5.91 -9.96
N THR A 16 6.76 -5.96 -9.11
CA THR A 16 7.24 -7.23 -8.58
C THR A 16 6.43 -7.54 -7.31
N ALA A 17 5.11 -7.75 -7.46
CA ALA A 17 4.41 -8.56 -6.48
C ALA A 17 4.90 -9.99 -6.71
N SER A 18 5.80 -10.47 -5.85
CA SER A 18 6.28 -11.85 -5.89
C SER A 18 5.05 -12.74 -5.68
N ALA A 19 4.59 -13.40 -6.75
CA ALA A 19 3.57 -14.43 -6.65
C ALA A 19 4.22 -15.66 -6.00
N GLU A 20 4.36 -15.60 -4.67
CA GLU A 20 4.54 -16.79 -3.85
C GLU A 20 3.27 -17.64 -4.08
N ASP A 21 3.44 -18.94 -4.39
CA ASP A 21 2.34 -19.81 -4.81
C ASP A 21 1.10 -19.66 -3.91
N GLY A 22 0.01 -19.10 -4.45
CA GLY A 22 -1.30 -18.97 -3.79
C GLY A 22 -1.55 -17.70 -2.97
N PHE A 23 -0.60 -16.78 -2.85
CA PHE A 23 -0.79 -15.51 -2.12
C PHE A 23 -1.22 -14.37 -3.04
N GLU A 24 -2.18 -13.56 -2.59
CA GLU A 24 -2.56 -12.28 -3.21
C GLU A 24 -2.02 -11.12 -2.38
N SER A 25 -1.40 -10.13 -3.03
CA SER A 25 -0.92 -8.94 -2.34
C SER A 25 -2.10 -8.03 -1.96
N ILE A 26 -2.30 -7.79 -0.67
CA ILE A 26 -3.32 -6.87 -0.15
C ILE A 26 -2.80 -5.42 0.02
N PHE A 27 -1.54 -5.18 -0.32
CA PHE A 27 -0.89 -3.87 -0.28
C PHE A 27 -0.11 -3.64 -1.58
N ASP A 28 -0.23 -2.45 -2.14
CA ASP A 28 0.38 -2.06 -3.42
C ASP A 28 1.77 -1.43 -3.27
N GLY A 29 2.25 -1.27 -2.02
CA GLY A 29 3.52 -0.61 -1.71
C GLY A 29 3.48 0.92 -1.75
N LYS A 30 2.33 1.53 -2.05
CA LYS A 30 2.25 2.95 -2.48
C LYS A 30 1.13 3.73 -1.82
N THR A 31 -0.02 3.10 -1.63
CA THR A 31 -1.24 3.76 -1.16
C THR A 31 -1.89 2.98 -0.03
N LEU A 32 -2.85 3.61 0.65
CA LEU A 32 -3.75 2.95 1.59
C LEU A 32 -5.07 2.56 0.90
N ASP A 33 -5.06 2.36 -0.42
CA ASP A 33 -6.27 1.93 -1.14
C ASP A 33 -6.72 0.57 -0.62
N GLY A 34 -8.00 0.47 -0.27
CA GLY A 34 -8.55 -0.71 0.40
C GLY A 34 -8.22 -0.82 1.88
N TRP A 35 -7.54 0.16 2.48
CA TRP A 35 -7.28 0.24 3.93
C TRP A 35 -8.05 1.40 4.57
N ASP A 36 -8.58 1.13 5.76
CA ASP A 36 -9.34 2.06 6.59
C ASP A 36 -8.60 2.27 7.91
N GLY A 37 -8.02 3.45 8.06
CA GLY A 37 -7.30 3.87 9.26
C GLY A 37 -7.36 5.39 9.39
N ASN A 38 -7.24 5.89 10.62
CA ASN A 38 -7.25 7.33 10.85
C ASN A 38 -6.01 7.99 10.18
N PRO A 39 -6.19 8.89 9.18
CA PRO A 39 -5.08 9.49 8.44
C PRO A 39 -4.19 10.40 9.29
N LYS A 40 -4.62 10.75 10.51
CA LYS A 40 -3.78 11.42 11.52
C LYS A 40 -2.60 10.55 11.98
N PHE A 41 -2.71 9.23 11.87
CA PHE A 41 -1.74 8.28 12.43
C PHE A 41 -1.20 7.27 11.42
N TRP A 42 -1.96 6.98 10.35
CA TRP A 42 -1.61 5.97 9.36
C TRP A 42 -1.30 6.60 8.01
N ARG A 43 -0.16 6.21 7.43
CA ARG A 43 0.29 6.62 6.09
C ARG A 43 1.14 5.52 5.44
N VAL A 44 1.41 5.64 4.15
CA VAL A 44 2.52 4.91 3.53
C VAL A 44 3.79 5.75 3.64
N GLU A 45 4.86 5.16 4.14
CA GLU A 45 6.19 5.77 4.25
C GLU A 45 7.24 4.71 3.90
N ASP A 46 8.21 5.07 3.05
CA ASP A 46 9.28 4.18 2.59
C ASP A 46 8.79 2.82 2.05
N GLY A 47 7.64 2.83 1.37
CA GLY A 47 7.05 1.63 0.78
C GLY A 47 6.37 0.69 1.78
N ALA A 48 6.14 1.14 3.02
CA ALA A 48 5.49 0.37 4.08
C ALA A 48 4.32 1.14 4.69
N ILE A 49 3.34 0.41 5.23
CA ILE A 49 2.27 1.00 6.05
C ILE A 49 2.88 1.38 7.40
N THR A 50 2.83 2.66 7.74
CA THR A 50 3.41 3.21 8.96
C THR A 50 2.32 3.80 9.84
N GLY A 51 2.20 3.24 11.05
CA GLY A 51 1.42 3.81 12.14
C GLY A 51 2.33 4.55 13.11
N GLN A 52 2.03 5.81 13.43
CA GLN A 52 2.89 6.62 14.29
C GLN A 52 2.11 7.57 15.20
N THR A 53 2.61 7.70 16.42
CA THR A 53 2.23 8.74 17.39
C THR A 53 3.47 9.51 17.80
N THR A 54 3.32 10.82 18.08
CA THR A 54 4.42 11.66 18.61
C THR A 54 3.93 12.46 19.82
N GLU A 55 4.83 13.19 20.49
CA GLU A 55 4.44 14.10 21.57
C GLU A 55 3.53 15.23 21.06
N GLU A 56 3.77 15.72 19.85
CA GLU A 56 2.95 16.75 19.19
C GLU A 56 1.66 16.18 18.59
N ASN A 57 1.62 14.87 18.35
CA ASN A 57 0.49 14.15 17.77
C ASN A 57 0.16 12.91 18.61
N PRO A 58 -0.28 13.08 19.87
CA PRO A 58 -0.61 11.96 20.73
C PRO A 58 -1.91 11.30 20.27
N THR A 59 -2.05 10.03 20.62
CA THR A 59 -3.31 9.30 20.52
C THR A 59 -3.98 9.22 21.88
N ASP A 60 -5.32 9.26 21.90
CA ASP A 60 -6.13 9.09 23.11
C ASP A 60 -6.37 7.59 23.45
N GLY A 61 -5.74 6.69 22.69
CA GLY A 61 -5.85 5.23 22.84
C GLY A 61 -5.30 4.49 21.62
N ASN A 62 -5.73 3.25 21.43
CA ASN A 62 -5.31 2.49 20.25
C ASN A 62 -6.02 3.00 18.99
N THR A 63 -5.26 3.15 17.90
CA THR A 63 -5.79 3.27 16.55
C THR A 63 -5.49 1.99 15.79
N PHE A 64 -6.32 1.66 14.81
CA PHE A 64 -6.18 0.48 13.97
C PHE A 64 -6.18 0.90 12.50
N ILE A 65 -5.54 0.10 11.67
CA ILE A 65 -5.71 0.12 10.23
C ILE A 65 -6.32 -1.22 9.82
N ILE A 66 -7.37 -1.17 9.01
CA ILE A 66 -8.22 -2.32 8.70
C ILE A 66 -8.28 -2.46 7.19
N TRP A 67 -7.91 -3.62 6.65
CA TRP A 67 -8.14 -3.91 5.24
C TRP A 67 -9.64 -4.16 4.99
N ARG A 68 -10.20 -3.50 3.97
CA ARG A 68 -11.65 -3.43 3.66
C ARG A 68 -12.00 -3.91 2.27
N HIS A 69 -11.03 -4.31 1.46
CA HIS A 69 -11.28 -4.64 0.05
C HIS A 69 -11.85 -6.05 -0.16
N GLY A 70 -12.19 -6.77 0.91
CA GLY A 70 -12.84 -8.07 0.83
C GLY A 70 -13.39 -8.56 2.16
N GLU A 71 -14.06 -9.71 2.11
CA GLU A 71 -14.45 -10.49 3.28
C GLU A 71 -13.46 -11.64 3.47
N THR A 72 -13.00 -11.85 4.71
CA THR A 72 -12.05 -12.91 5.04
C THR A 72 -12.74 -14.05 5.77
N THR A 73 -12.38 -15.29 5.46
CA THR A 73 -12.74 -16.47 6.25
C THR A 73 -11.47 -17.13 6.81
N ASP A 74 -11.09 -18.30 6.33
CA ASP A 74 -9.84 -18.97 6.68
C ASP A 74 -8.76 -18.53 5.69
N PHE A 75 -7.70 -17.92 6.19
CA PHE A 75 -6.59 -17.42 5.36
C PHE A 75 -5.25 -17.56 6.08
N GLU A 76 -4.18 -17.55 5.29
CA GLU A 76 -2.81 -17.36 5.78
C GLU A 76 -2.35 -15.95 5.42
N LEU A 77 -1.74 -15.24 6.37
CA LEU A 77 -1.19 -13.90 6.17
C LEU A 77 0.34 -13.97 6.20
N LYS A 78 0.97 -13.36 5.21
CA LYS A 78 2.42 -13.17 5.11
C LYS A 78 2.74 -11.68 5.02
N LEU A 79 3.75 -11.23 5.75
CA LEU A 79 4.23 -9.85 5.83
C LEU A 79 5.70 -9.76 5.43
#